data_AF-A0A8T1XFR5-F1
#
_entry.id   AF-A0A8T1XFR5-F1
#
_cell.length_a   1.000
_cell.length_b   1.000
_cell.length_c   1.000
_cell.angle_alpha   90.00
_cell.angle_beta   90.00
_cell.angle_gamma   90.00
#
_symmetry.space_group_name_H-M   'P 1'
#
loop_
_entity.id
_entity.type
_entity.pdbx_description
1 polymer ?
#
loop_
_entity_poly.entity_id
_entity_poly.type
_entity_poly.pdbx_seq_one_letter_code
_entity_poly.pdbx_strand_id
1 'polypeptide(L)'
;MNNKDSKPKLDMGHGEEVSEQLNPASMDCLPDELLVQILSFLPMKQAASTSLLSKRWRTLFTFSPNLDFDDSIFYQPRKRKRNEIPKDVQERFNDFVDRAFALKGGHNINKFSLKLSRTYTEKLFNIDRWICNALEHGVSEFYLDRKSEWWRDLPYEVFTSTTLVKLSLGARLRCQRLPSYTSLPALKILFLDSIWFKEHQSFDVFLAACPALEDLTIHYKVYQGHSYVISSKTIKKLSVTFSFGFVYDFSRIISFDTPNVVDFYYSDYLCWESPQCRLDSLAKATLDLYFSNDDKRYVKNGADVTDLINGIRNVKTLHLTSSTVEVILVCCNGGLPMFNNLVDLVFSSKKEGWKLLLPRLLQRSPNIKTLVLSGLDSFPCRRHRFTRIPLNNQINMLRIMKYQGYASELKHIRHFLLKMECLEVVQVYVVPTMDDPKKKQLTEDLLKLPAASSKLKIQVM
;
A
#
# COMPACT_ATOMS: atom_id res chain seq x y z
N MET A 1 -101.78 1.74 18.62
CA MET A 1 -101.53 2.78 19.64
C MET A 1 -100.03 2.95 19.78
N ASN A 2 -99.55 4.15 19.43
CA ASN A 2 -98.24 4.78 19.62
C ASN A 2 -96.94 4.13 19.06
N ASN A 3 -96.51 4.72 17.95
CA ASN A 3 -95.15 4.89 17.44
C ASN A 3 -94.12 5.32 18.51
N LYS A 4 -92.87 4.84 18.37
CA LYS A 4 -91.76 5.69 17.87
C LYS A 4 -90.54 4.87 17.46
N ASP A 5 -89.98 5.29 16.33
CA ASP A 5 -88.91 4.72 15.52
C ASP A 5 -87.52 4.63 16.18
N SER A 6 -86.72 3.63 15.78
CA SER A 6 -85.43 3.83 15.09
C SER A 6 -84.80 2.49 14.65
N LYS A 7 -84.38 2.43 13.37
CA LYS A 7 -83.87 1.27 12.61
C LYS A 7 -82.31 1.12 12.72
N PRO A 8 -81.72 0.01 12.23
CA PRO A 8 -80.69 -0.77 12.96
C PRO A 8 -79.26 -0.67 12.40
N LYS A 9 -78.28 -1.26 13.12
CA LYS A 9 -76.99 -1.70 12.57
C LYS A 9 -76.78 -3.19 12.85
N LEU A 10 -76.59 -3.95 11.77
CA LEU A 10 -76.19 -5.36 11.74
C LEU A 10 -74.65 -5.41 11.81
N ASP A 11 -74.11 -6.16 12.77
CA ASP A 11 -72.69 -6.44 12.92
C ASP A 11 -72.39 -7.83 12.35
N MET A 12 -71.42 -7.91 11.43
CA MET A 12 -71.03 -9.12 10.70
C MET A 12 -69.60 -9.52 11.07
N GLY A 13 -69.47 -10.74 11.57
CA GLY A 13 -68.35 -11.65 11.31
C GLY A 13 -66.96 -11.22 11.80
N HIS A 14 -66.56 -11.71 12.98
CA HIS A 14 -65.14 -11.85 13.31
C HIS A 14 -64.59 -13.08 12.59
N GLY A 15 -63.83 -12.84 11.52
CA GLY A 15 -63.01 -13.85 10.86
C GLY A 15 -61.79 -14.19 11.70
N GLU A 16 -61.45 -15.48 11.72
CA GLU A 16 -60.21 -16.01 12.26
C GLU A 16 -59.02 -15.43 11.48
N GLU A 17 -58.27 -14.52 12.11
CA GLU A 17 -56.90 -14.21 11.70
C GLU A 17 -55.96 -15.25 12.33
N VAL A 18 -55.59 -16.25 11.54
CA VAL A 18 -54.38 -17.05 11.81
C VAL A 18 -53.19 -16.12 11.60
N SER A 19 -52.73 -15.49 12.68
CA SER A 19 -51.43 -14.83 12.70
C SER A 19 -50.36 -15.92 12.66
N GLU A 20 -49.89 -16.26 11.46
CA GLU A 20 -48.58 -16.89 11.26
C GLU A 20 -47.53 -15.92 11.84
N GLN A 21 -47.17 -16.14 13.11
CA GLN A 21 -45.96 -15.57 13.67
C GLN A 21 -44.79 -16.20 12.94
N LEU A 22 -44.34 -15.54 11.86
CA LEU A 22 -42.99 -15.68 11.35
C LEU A 22 -42.04 -15.34 12.50
N ASN A 23 -41.61 -16.36 13.23
CA ASN A 23 -40.51 -16.25 14.19
C ASN A 23 -39.32 -15.64 13.43
N PRO A 24 -38.85 -14.42 13.76
CA PRO A 24 -37.55 -14.00 13.26
C PRO A 24 -36.57 -15.03 13.82
N ALA A 25 -35.86 -15.76 12.96
CA ALA A 25 -34.91 -16.78 13.37
C ALA A 25 -34.02 -16.21 14.48
N SER A 26 -34.28 -16.63 15.73
CA SER A 26 -33.57 -16.09 16.87
C SER A 26 -32.10 -16.46 16.72
N MET A 27 -31.19 -15.50 16.91
CA MET A 27 -29.76 -15.77 16.91
C MET A 27 -29.37 -16.85 17.95
N ASP A 28 -30.23 -17.10 18.94
CA ASP A 28 -30.06 -18.18 19.91
C ASP A 28 -30.22 -19.59 19.30
N CYS A 29 -30.77 -19.73 18.09
CA CYS A 29 -30.95 -21.01 17.39
C CYS A 29 -29.76 -21.39 16.48
N LEU A 30 -28.82 -20.47 16.24
CA LEU A 30 -27.63 -20.75 15.42
C LEU A 30 -26.65 -21.62 16.22
N PRO A 31 -25.95 -22.60 15.60
CA PRO A 31 -24.82 -23.30 16.22
C PRO A 31 -23.65 -22.37 16.59
N ASP A 32 -22.86 -22.74 17.60
CA ASP A 32 -21.73 -21.93 18.07
C ASP A 32 -20.72 -21.67 16.95
N GLU A 33 -20.51 -22.63 16.05
CA GLU A 33 -19.60 -22.49 14.91
C GLU A 33 -20.02 -21.34 13.97
N LEU A 34 -21.32 -21.21 13.70
CA LEU A 34 -21.84 -20.12 12.88
C LEU A 34 -21.75 -18.78 13.60
N LEU A 35 -21.98 -18.76 14.92
CA LEU A 35 -21.81 -17.55 15.72
C LEU A 35 -20.34 -17.08 15.73
N VAL A 36 -19.39 -18.01 15.91
CA VAL A 36 -17.95 -17.72 15.83
C VAL A 36 -17.58 -17.22 14.44
N GLN A 37 -18.13 -17.80 13.38
CA GLN A 37 -17.92 -17.33 12.02
C GLN A 37 -18.46 -15.90 11.82
N ILE A 38 -19.66 -15.58 12.32
CA ILE A 38 -20.22 -14.22 12.29
C ILE A 38 -19.31 -13.25 13.05
N LEU A 39 -18.88 -13.62 14.27
CA LEU A 39 -17.99 -12.80 15.09
C LEU A 39 -16.61 -12.59 14.46
N SER A 40 -16.13 -13.53 13.64
CA SER A 40 -14.84 -13.42 12.94
C SER A 40 -14.80 -12.31 11.88
N PHE A 41 -15.98 -11.82 11.45
CA PHE A 41 -16.10 -10.66 10.57
C PHE A 41 -16.13 -9.32 11.32
N LEU A 42 -16.22 -9.34 12.65
CA LEU A 42 -16.25 -8.13 13.48
C LEU A 42 -14.86 -7.81 14.05
N PRO A 43 -14.50 -6.52 14.22
CA PRO A 43 -13.36 -6.13 15.04
C PRO A 43 -13.44 -6.74 16.44
N MET A 44 -12.31 -7.17 17.00
CA MET A 44 -12.27 -7.98 18.22
C MET A 44 -13.00 -7.35 19.41
N LYS A 45 -12.96 -6.02 19.57
CA LYS A 45 -13.73 -5.33 20.62
C LYS A 45 -15.24 -5.39 20.39
N GLN A 46 -15.69 -5.28 19.14
CA GLN A 46 -17.11 -5.42 18.82
C GLN A 46 -17.56 -6.85 19.05
N ALA A 47 -16.76 -7.82 18.61
CA ALA A 47 -17.00 -9.23 18.91
C ALA A 47 -17.06 -9.48 20.42
N ALA A 48 -16.10 -8.95 21.19
CA ALA A 48 -16.10 -9.05 22.64
C ALA A 48 -17.30 -8.35 23.30
N SER A 49 -17.82 -7.25 22.73
CA SER A 49 -19.00 -6.56 23.27
C SER A 49 -20.28 -7.40 23.19
N THR A 50 -20.34 -8.38 22.28
CA THR A 50 -21.45 -9.33 22.22
C THR A 50 -21.53 -10.25 23.45
N SER A 51 -20.47 -10.33 24.27
CA SER A 51 -20.49 -11.01 25.57
C SER A 51 -21.56 -10.49 26.53
N LEU A 52 -22.08 -9.28 26.28
CA LEU A 52 -23.16 -8.67 27.05
C LEU A 52 -24.55 -9.18 26.65
N LEU A 53 -24.70 -9.83 25.48
CA LEU A 53 -26.00 -10.26 24.95
C LEU A 53 -26.58 -11.43 25.75
N SER A 54 -25.77 -12.45 26.06
CA SER A 54 -26.19 -13.57 26.90
C SER A 54 -24.99 -14.32 27.47
N LYS A 55 -25.24 -15.26 28.39
CA LYS A 55 -24.19 -16.13 28.96
C LYS A 55 -23.45 -16.92 27.88
N ARG A 56 -24.14 -17.31 26.80
CA ARG A 56 -23.59 -18.09 25.68
C ARG A 56 -22.52 -17.29 24.94
N TRP A 57 -22.75 -16.01 24.69
CA TRP A 57 -21.85 -15.14 23.92
C TRP A 57 -20.59 -14.69 24.68
N ARG A 58 -20.49 -14.99 25.98
CA ARG A 58 -19.39 -14.52 26.83
C ARG A 58 -18.01 -14.97 26.37
N THR A 59 -17.91 -16.11 25.73
CA THR A 59 -16.62 -16.69 25.30
C THR A 59 -16.54 -16.91 23.78
N LEU A 60 -17.65 -16.83 23.04
CA LEU A 60 -17.68 -17.15 21.60
C LEU A 60 -16.66 -16.36 20.78
N PHE A 61 -16.48 -15.08 21.08
CA PHE A 61 -15.53 -14.23 20.35
C PHE A 61 -14.07 -14.72 20.45
N THR A 62 -13.73 -15.50 21.49
CA THR A 62 -12.37 -16.00 21.70
C THR A 62 -12.05 -17.23 20.85
N PHE A 63 -13.07 -17.94 20.35
CA PHE A 63 -12.86 -19.01 19.37
C PHE A 63 -12.57 -18.49 17.97
N SER A 64 -12.73 -17.18 17.72
CA SER A 64 -12.35 -16.56 16.45
C SER A 64 -10.91 -16.92 16.08
N PRO A 65 -10.63 -17.39 14.86
CA PRO A 65 -9.27 -17.67 14.40
C PRO A 65 -8.43 -16.40 14.24
N ASN A 66 -9.07 -15.23 14.24
CA ASN A 66 -8.44 -13.93 14.05
C ASN A 66 -8.53 -13.12 15.34
N LEU A 67 -7.38 -12.77 15.92
CA LEU A 67 -7.26 -11.88 17.07
C LEU A 67 -6.69 -10.54 16.59
N ASP A 68 -7.48 -9.47 16.72
CA ASP A 68 -7.09 -8.12 16.29
C ASP A 68 -7.23 -7.12 17.43
N PHE A 69 -6.10 -6.72 18.00
CA PHE A 69 -6.02 -5.82 19.14
C PHE A 69 -5.48 -4.47 18.70
N ASP A 70 -6.33 -3.44 18.77
CA ASP A 70 -5.96 -2.05 18.54
C ASP A 70 -6.23 -1.25 19.80
N ASP A 71 -5.19 -0.71 20.43
CA ASP A 71 -5.35 0.06 21.66
C ASP A 71 -6.12 1.38 21.47
N SER A 72 -6.18 1.90 20.24
CA SER A 72 -6.75 3.20 19.94
C SER A 72 -8.22 3.28 20.35
N ILE A 73 -8.90 2.12 20.37
CA ILE A 73 -10.30 1.95 20.73
C ILE A 73 -10.58 2.17 22.22
N PHE A 74 -9.57 2.18 23.08
CA PHE A 74 -9.70 2.46 24.51
C PHE A 74 -9.55 3.96 24.82
N TYR A 75 -9.32 4.80 23.82
CA TYR A 75 -9.21 6.26 23.99
C TYR A 75 -10.45 7.00 23.52
N GLN A 76 -10.93 7.93 24.35
CA GLN A 76 -11.80 9.01 23.91
C GLN A 76 -10.95 10.20 23.45
N PRO A 77 -11.26 10.87 22.32
CA PRO A 77 -10.46 11.99 21.79
C PRO A 77 -10.39 13.22 22.69
N ARG A 78 -11.11 13.25 23.82
CA ARG A 78 -11.27 14.44 24.64
C ARG A 78 -10.08 14.63 25.57
N LYS A 79 -9.25 15.60 25.19
CA LYS A 79 -8.34 16.39 26.04
C LYS A 79 -7.09 15.65 26.56
N ARG A 80 -6.05 15.50 25.73
CA ARG A 80 -4.64 15.58 26.19
C ARG A 80 -3.66 15.62 25.02
N LYS A 81 -2.73 16.58 25.06
CA LYS A 81 -1.58 16.75 24.14
C LYS A 81 -0.42 15.77 24.40
N ARG A 82 -0.55 14.80 25.32
CA ARG A 82 0.52 13.85 25.66
C ARG A 82 0.35 12.56 24.86
N ASN A 83 1.45 12.09 24.27
CA ASN A 83 1.55 10.82 23.54
C ASN A 83 1.48 9.58 24.46
N GLU A 84 1.45 9.78 25.78
CA GLU A 84 1.38 8.71 26.78
C GLU A 84 -0.05 8.31 27.12
N ILE A 85 -0.21 7.03 27.42
CA ILE A 85 -1.48 6.43 27.81
C ILE A 85 -1.63 6.46 29.35
N PRO A 86 -2.79 6.87 29.91
CA PRO A 86 -3.07 6.70 31.34
C PRO A 86 -2.92 5.23 31.79
N LYS A 87 -2.27 5.00 32.93
CA LYS A 87 -1.95 3.63 33.41
C LYS A 87 -3.17 2.71 33.50
N ASP A 88 -4.29 3.23 33.98
CA ASP A 88 -5.56 2.51 34.10
C ASP A 88 -6.08 2.01 32.74
N VAL A 89 -5.86 2.78 31.68
CA VAL A 89 -6.24 2.37 30.33
C VAL A 89 -5.28 1.31 29.78
N GLN A 90 -3.98 1.41 30.09
CA GLN A 90 -2.99 0.37 29.73
C GLN A 90 -3.35 -0.95 30.41
N GLU A 91 -3.62 -0.93 31.71
CA GLU A 91 -3.99 -2.12 32.49
C GLU A 91 -5.26 -2.79 31.95
N ARG A 92 -6.30 -2.02 31.64
CA ARG A 92 -7.54 -2.56 31.03
C ARG A 92 -7.30 -3.22 29.67
N PHE A 93 -6.42 -2.63 28.85
CA PHE A 93 -6.03 -3.21 27.57
C PHE A 93 -5.25 -4.50 27.78
N ASN A 94 -4.27 -4.50 28.69
CA ASN A 94 -3.49 -5.69 29.02
C ASN A 94 -4.39 -6.83 29.50
N ASP A 95 -5.27 -6.54 30.46
CA ASP A 95 -6.23 -7.51 30.99
C ASP A 95 -7.14 -8.06 29.90
N PHE A 96 -7.51 -7.22 28.92
CA PHE A 96 -8.33 -7.65 27.80
C PHE A 96 -7.58 -8.64 26.90
N VAL A 97 -6.34 -8.33 26.53
CA VAL A 97 -5.51 -9.22 25.70
C VAL A 97 -5.21 -10.52 26.46
N ASP A 98 -4.83 -10.43 27.73
CA ASP A 98 -4.55 -11.57 28.60
C ASP A 98 -5.76 -12.49 28.76
N ARG A 99 -6.95 -11.92 29.01
CA ARG A 99 -8.19 -12.70 29.07
C ARG A 99 -8.52 -13.35 27.74
N ALA A 100 -8.29 -12.66 26.62
CA ALA A 100 -8.53 -13.23 25.30
C ALA A 100 -7.65 -14.46 25.04
N PHE A 101 -6.36 -14.41 25.39
CA PHE A 101 -5.47 -15.58 25.32
C PHE A 101 -5.87 -16.68 26.30
N ALA A 102 -6.21 -16.34 27.54
CA ALA A 102 -6.62 -17.33 28.54
C ALA A 102 -7.89 -18.10 28.11
N LEU A 103 -8.83 -17.40 27.47
CA LEU A 103 -10.07 -17.99 26.96
C LEU A 103 -9.88 -18.73 25.63
N LYS A 104 -8.90 -18.31 24.80
CA LYS A 104 -8.53 -19.01 23.56
C LYS A 104 -8.11 -20.46 23.84
N GLY A 105 -7.53 -20.75 25.00
CA GLY A 105 -7.04 -22.09 25.36
C GLY A 105 -6.08 -22.63 24.29
N GLY A 106 -6.01 -23.94 24.08
CA GLY A 106 -5.11 -24.55 23.09
C GLY A 106 -5.55 -24.44 21.61
N HIS A 107 -6.49 -23.55 21.28
CA HIS A 107 -6.98 -23.42 19.90
C HIS A 107 -6.04 -22.59 19.03
N ASN A 108 -5.78 -23.06 17.80
CA ASN A 108 -4.91 -22.36 16.87
C ASN A 108 -5.38 -20.93 16.57
N ILE A 109 -4.41 -20.05 16.39
CA ILE A 109 -4.62 -18.69 15.89
C ILE A 109 -4.21 -18.70 14.42
N ASN A 110 -5.07 -18.21 13.53
CA ASN A 110 -4.70 -18.02 12.13
C ASN A 110 -4.00 -16.67 11.95
N LYS A 111 -4.62 -15.60 12.47
CA LYS A 111 -4.12 -14.23 12.39
C LYS A 111 -4.06 -13.58 13.76
N PHE A 112 -2.92 -12.97 14.06
CA PHE A 112 -2.71 -12.12 15.22
C PHE A 112 -2.28 -10.73 14.76
N SER A 113 -2.99 -9.70 15.20
CA SER A 113 -2.71 -8.30 14.93
C SER A 113 -2.66 -7.54 16.25
N LEU A 114 -1.55 -6.84 16.49
CA LEU A 114 -1.36 -5.97 17.64
C LEU A 114 -0.91 -4.60 17.18
N LYS A 115 -1.81 -3.62 17.35
CA LYS A 115 -1.58 -2.22 17.01
C LYS A 115 -1.60 -1.35 18.25
N LEU A 116 -0.49 -0.64 18.44
CA LEU A 116 -0.21 0.19 19.60
C LEU A 116 0.03 1.62 19.14
N SER A 117 -1.00 2.45 19.23
CA SER A 117 -1.09 3.77 18.61
C SER A 117 -0.47 4.90 19.43
N ARG A 118 -0.05 4.63 20.67
CA ARG A 118 0.54 5.62 21.59
C ARG A 118 1.71 5.03 22.35
N THR A 119 2.50 5.92 22.97
CA THR A 119 3.68 5.52 23.73
C THR A 119 3.26 4.89 25.06
N TYR A 120 3.62 3.64 25.24
CA TYR A 120 3.45 2.90 26.49
C TYR A 120 4.65 3.06 27.41
N THR A 121 4.41 2.97 28.72
CA THR A 121 5.50 2.83 29.70
C THR A 121 6.02 1.39 29.66
N GLU A 122 7.30 1.19 29.29
CA GLU A 122 7.88 -0.14 29.04
C GLU A 122 7.72 -1.15 30.19
N LYS A 123 7.68 -0.68 31.44
CA LYS A 123 7.53 -1.51 32.65
C LYS A 123 6.16 -2.21 32.77
N LEU A 124 5.14 -1.77 32.02
CA LEU A 124 3.78 -2.29 32.14
C LEU A 124 3.41 -3.23 30.99
N PHE A 125 4.37 -3.73 30.21
CA PHE A 125 4.08 -4.33 28.92
C PHE A 125 4.45 -5.81 28.79
N ASN A 126 3.44 -6.63 28.51
CA ASN A 126 3.56 -8.07 28.26
C ASN A 126 3.61 -8.39 26.75
N ILE A 127 4.09 -7.47 25.88
CA ILE A 127 4.20 -7.72 24.42
C ILE A 127 4.88 -9.04 24.17
N ASP A 128 6.05 -9.26 24.77
CA ASP A 128 6.87 -10.43 24.47
C ASP A 128 6.08 -11.71 24.79
N ARG A 129 5.33 -11.72 25.90
CA ARG A 129 4.42 -12.81 26.25
C ARG A 129 3.30 -12.99 25.23
N TRP A 130 2.67 -11.90 24.76
CA TRP A 130 1.62 -12.00 23.74
C TRP A 130 2.14 -12.48 22.39
N ILE A 131 3.35 -12.07 22.02
CA ILE A 131 4.04 -12.55 20.82
C ILE A 131 4.31 -14.05 20.97
N CYS A 132 4.96 -14.48 22.05
CA CYS A 132 5.26 -15.89 22.27
C CYS A 132 3.98 -16.74 22.32
N ASN A 133 2.94 -16.29 23.03
CA ASN A 133 1.65 -16.98 23.04
C ASN A 133 1.08 -17.11 21.62
N ALA A 134 1.08 -16.03 20.82
CA ALA A 134 0.57 -16.13 19.45
C ALA A 134 1.33 -17.15 18.60
N LEU A 135 2.66 -17.19 18.74
CA LEU A 135 3.53 -18.13 18.05
C LEU A 135 3.30 -19.58 18.50
N GLU A 136 3.16 -19.82 19.80
CA GLU A 136 2.85 -21.13 20.39
C GLU A 136 1.52 -21.70 19.88
N HIS A 137 0.55 -20.84 19.55
CA HIS A 137 -0.74 -21.24 18.97
C HIS A 137 -0.70 -21.35 17.43
N GLY A 138 0.49 -21.40 16.84
CA GLY A 138 0.68 -21.69 15.42
C GLY A 138 0.25 -20.57 14.47
N VAL A 139 0.37 -19.31 14.89
CA VAL A 139 -0.04 -18.15 14.06
C VAL A 139 0.57 -18.17 12.66
N SER A 140 -0.29 -17.99 11.65
CA SER A 140 0.11 -17.94 10.23
C SER A 140 0.31 -16.52 9.72
N GLU A 141 -0.50 -15.55 10.19
CA GLU A 141 -0.35 -14.14 9.85
C GLU A 141 -0.13 -13.30 11.11
N PHE A 142 1.06 -12.70 11.23
CA PHE A 142 1.44 -11.92 12.39
C PHE A 142 1.71 -10.46 12.02
N TYR A 143 1.00 -9.55 12.68
CA TYR A 143 1.10 -8.11 12.49
C TYR A 143 1.39 -7.42 13.81
N LEU A 144 2.50 -6.70 13.88
CA LEU A 144 2.85 -5.86 15.01
C LEU A 144 3.14 -4.46 14.49
N ASP A 145 2.35 -3.47 14.90
CA ASP A 145 2.60 -2.05 14.61
C ASP A 145 2.57 -1.26 15.91
N ARG A 146 3.64 -0.51 16.19
CA ARG A 146 3.78 0.22 17.45
C ARG A 146 4.34 1.61 17.24
N LYS A 147 3.56 2.64 17.55
CA LYS A 147 4.05 4.02 17.59
C LYS A 147 4.85 4.27 18.87
N SER A 148 6.17 4.29 18.74
CA SER A 148 7.07 4.60 19.84
C SER A 148 8.29 5.36 19.38
N GLU A 149 8.86 6.14 20.30
CA GLU A 149 10.14 6.81 20.11
C GLU A 149 11.33 5.90 20.46
N TRP A 150 11.12 4.84 21.24
CA TRP A 150 12.19 3.95 21.73
C TRP A 150 12.27 2.64 20.95
N TRP A 151 13.49 2.13 20.77
CA TRP A 151 13.75 0.81 20.20
C TRP A 151 13.39 -0.30 21.20
N ARG A 152 12.70 -1.33 20.73
CA ARG A 152 12.38 -2.53 21.52
C ARG A 152 12.99 -3.77 20.89
N ASP A 153 13.55 -4.65 21.72
CA ASP A 153 14.02 -5.96 21.27
C ASP A 153 12.85 -6.90 20.96
N LEU A 154 12.93 -7.58 19.83
CA LEU A 154 11.97 -8.63 19.48
C LEU A 154 12.37 -9.96 20.12
N PRO A 155 11.41 -10.74 20.64
CA PRO A 155 11.66 -12.12 21.05
C PRO A 155 12.15 -12.94 19.84
N TYR A 156 13.14 -13.82 20.07
CA TYR A 156 13.80 -14.54 18.98
C TYR A 156 12.88 -15.61 18.37
N GLU A 157 11.86 -16.03 19.10
CA GLU A 157 10.84 -17.00 18.74
C GLU A 157 10.15 -16.61 17.41
N VAL A 158 9.99 -15.30 17.16
CA VAL A 158 9.44 -14.76 15.90
C VAL A 158 10.21 -15.26 14.70
N PHE A 159 11.53 -15.42 14.83
CA PHE A 159 12.42 -15.81 13.74
C PHE A 159 12.58 -17.33 13.59
N THR A 160 11.87 -18.12 14.39
CA THR A 160 11.98 -19.60 14.42
C THR A 160 10.66 -20.30 14.14
N SER A 161 9.60 -19.53 13.89
CA SER A 161 8.28 -20.09 13.62
C SER A 161 8.22 -20.77 12.26
N THR A 162 7.74 -22.01 12.27
CA THR A 162 7.50 -22.82 11.07
C THR A 162 6.13 -22.59 10.45
N THR A 163 5.24 -21.88 11.15
CA THR A 163 3.84 -21.66 10.75
C THR A 163 3.61 -20.29 10.13
N LEU A 164 4.49 -19.32 10.36
CA LEU A 164 4.37 -17.96 9.82
C LEU A 164 4.43 -17.95 8.29
N VAL A 165 3.33 -17.52 7.66
CA VAL A 165 3.19 -17.27 6.22
C VAL A 165 3.33 -15.78 5.89
N LYS A 166 2.81 -14.91 6.77
CA LYS A 166 2.91 -13.45 6.63
C LYS A 166 3.43 -12.83 7.92
N LEU A 167 4.48 -12.03 7.81
CA LEU A 167 5.09 -11.34 8.93
C LEU A 167 5.18 -9.84 8.62
N SER A 168 4.52 -9.03 9.44
CA SER A 168 4.55 -7.57 9.34
C SER A 168 5.03 -6.99 10.66
N LEU A 169 6.23 -6.41 10.65
CA LEU A 169 6.85 -5.81 11.81
C LEU A 169 6.98 -4.30 11.60
N GLY A 170 6.41 -3.54 12.51
CA GLY A 170 6.30 -2.09 12.43
C GLY A 170 6.89 -1.37 13.63
N ALA A 171 7.74 -0.40 13.30
CA ALA A 171 8.21 0.72 14.11
C ALA A 171 9.17 0.43 15.28
N ARG A 172 10.41 0.88 15.07
CA ARG A 172 11.54 0.92 16.03
C ARG A 172 11.67 -0.40 16.79
N LEU A 173 11.75 -1.51 16.06
CA LEU A 173 12.02 -2.84 16.62
C LEU A 173 13.45 -3.26 16.27
N ARG A 174 14.14 -3.88 17.22
CA ARG A 174 15.53 -4.30 17.07
C ARG A 174 15.62 -5.82 17.15
N CYS A 175 16.37 -6.39 16.22
CA CYS A 175 16.87 -7.75 16.30
C CYS A 175 18.31 -7.69 16.82
N GLN A 176 18.50 -7.97 18.11
CA GLN A 176 19.83 -7.97 18.74
C GLN A 176 20.70 -9.12 18.27
N ARG A 177 20.11 -10.31 18.13
CA ARG A 177 20.79 -11.54 17.77
C ARG A 177 19.80 -12.49 17.10
N LEU A 178 20.15 -12.96 15.91
CA LEU A 178 19.44 -14.08 15.29
C LEU A 178 19.96 -15.39 15.90
N PRO A 179 19.09 -16.30 16.34
CA PRO A 179 19.50 -17.66 16.70
C PRO A 179 20.20 -18.36 15.53
N SER A 180 21.16 -19.23 15.81
CA SER A 180 21.83 -20.04 14.78
C SER A 180 20.86 -20.98 14.05
N TYR A 181 19.72 -21.30 14.66
CA TYR A 181 18.64 -22.12 14.14
C TYR A 181 17.46 -21.30 13.60
N THR A 182 17.68 -20.03 13.26
CA THR A 182 16.68 -19.18 12.60
C THR A 182 16.13 -19.88 11.37
N SER A 183 14.80 -20.01 11.28
CA SER A 183 14.13 -20.70 10.18
C SER A 183 12.67 -20.28 10.10
N LEU A 184 12.25 -19.76 8.94
CA LEU A 184 10.86 -19.42 8.64
C LEU A 184 10.46 -20.07 7.30
N PRO A 185 10.33 -21.41 7.26
CA PRO A 185 10.16 -22.17 6.02
C PRO A 185 8.86 -21.85 5.27
N ALA A 186 7.81 -21.42 5.97
CA ALA A 186 6.51 -21.12 5.39
C ALA A 186 6.32 -19.65 4.98
N LEU A 187 7.29 -18.77 5.29
CA LEU A 187 7.12 -17.33 5.15
C LEU A 187 7.15 -16.92 3.67
N LYS A 188 6.04 -16.32 3.21
CA LYS A 188 5.87 -15.86 1.82
C LYS A 188 5.85 -14.35 1.69
N ILE A 189 5.36 -13.64 2.70
CA ILE A 189 5.21 -12.18 2.69
C ILE A 189 5.87 -11.59 3.93
N LEU A 190 6.78 -10.65 3.72
CA LEU A 190 7.53 -9.97 4.76
C LEU A 190 7.43 -8.46 4.59
N PHE A 191 6.91 -7.80 5.62
CA PHE A 191 6.88 -6.34 5.72
C PHE A 191 7.69 -5.88 6.92
N LEU A 192 8.66 -5.00 6.69
CA LEU A 192 9.55 -4.45 7.70
C LEU A 192 9.49 -2.92 7.66
N ASP A 193 8.99 -2.29 8.71
CA ASP A 193 9.02 -0.84 8.86
C ASP A 193 9.93 -0.45 10.01
N SER A 194 11.09 0.10 9.65
CA SER A 194 12.09 0.64 10.59
C SER A 194 12.58 -0.40 11.59
N ILE A 195 12.99 -1.56 11.08
CA ILE A 195 13.55 -2.69 11.86
C ILE A 195 15.07 -2.62 11.81
N TRP A 196 15.73 -2.65 12.98
CA TRP A 196 17.19 -2.58 13.09
C TRP A 196 17.78 -3.96 13.38
N PHE A 197 18.67 -4.41 12.50
CA PHE A 197 19.50 -5.59 12.71
C PHE A 197 20.86 -5.13 13.22
N LYS A 198 21.27 -5.61 14.41
CA LYS A 198 22.49 -5.14 15.08
C LYS A 198 23.76 -5.44 14.30
N GLU A 199 23.84 -6.63 13.71
CA GLU A 199 25.02 -7.07 12.95
C GLU A 199 24.77 -6.87 11.45
N HIS A 200 25.79 -6.39 10.73
CA HIS A 200 25.70 -6.08 9.30
C HIS A 200 25.16 -7.26 8.45
N GLN A 201 25.56 -8.48 8.77
CA GLN A 201 25.18 -9.69 8.01
C GLN A 201 23.88 -10.34 8.51
N SER A 202 23.32 -9.88 9.63
CA SER A 202 22.12 -10.50 10.21
C SER A 202 20.94 -10.45 9.23
N PHE A 203 20.81 -9.40 8.43
CA PHE A 203 19.70 -9.32 7.48
C PHE A 203 19.81 -10.36 6.34
N ASP A 204 21.02 -10.59 5.82
CA ASP A 204 21.26 -11.61 4.80
C ASP A 204 21.00 -13.02 5.35
N VAL A 205 21.46 -13.29 6.57
CA VAL A 205 21.20 -14.56 7.28
C VAL A 205 19.69 -14.77 7.47
N PHE A 206 18.96 -13.71 7.84
CA PHE A 206 17.52 -13.76 8.01
C PHE A 206 16.78 -14.05 6.69
N LEU A 207 17.15 -13.38 5.59
CA LEU A 207 16.55 -13.64 4.28
C LEU A 207 16.86 -15.08 3.80
N ALA A 208 18.07 -15.58 4.03
CA ALA A 208 18.45 -16.96 3.70
C ALA A 208 17.63 -17.99 4.50
N ALA A 209 17.18 -17.65 5.70
CA ALA A 209 16.32 -18.49 6.53
C ALA A 209 14.83 -18.51 6.10
N CYS A 210 14.46 -17.76 5.06
CA CYS A 210 13.10 -17.64 4.52
C CYS A 210 13.00 -18.21 3.09
N PRO A 211 13.12 -19.54 2.89
CA PRO A 211 13.23 -20.15 1.56
C PRO A 211 11.98 -20.04 0.67
N ALA A 212 10.82 -19.68 1.24
CA ALA A 212 9.56 -19.51 0.51
C ALA A 212 9.19 -18.03 0.27
N LEU A 213 10.08 -17.07 0.58
CA LEU A 213 9.75 -15.65 0.56
C LEU A 213 9.56 -15.13 -0.86
N GLU A 214 8.37 -14.61 -1.18
CA GLU A 214 8.00 -14.12 -2.52
C GLU A 214 7.77 -12.60 -2.56
N ASP A 215 7.26 -11.99 -1.49
CA ASP A 215 6.96 -10.54 -1.41
C ASP A 215 7.68 -9.92 -0.22
N LEU A 216 8.62 -9.01 -0.51
CA LEU A 216 9.41 -8.28 0.47
C LEU A 216 9.15 -6.77 0.35
N THR A 217 8.68 -6.17 1.43
CA THR A 217 8.52 -4.72 1.55
C THR A 217 9.30 -4.19 2.74
N ILE A 218 10.16 -3.19 2.51
CA ILE A 218 10.98 -2.57 3.54
C ILE A 218 10.83 -1.05 3.50
N HIS A 219 10.51 -0.46 4.65
CA HIS A 219 10.48 0.97 4.87
C HIS A 219 11.58 1.38 5.86
N TYR A 220 12.59 2.09 5.37
CA TYR A 220 13.67 2.66 6.15
C TYR A 220 13.33 4.13 6.50
N LYS A 221 12.68 4.37 7.64
CA LYS A 221 12.36 5.73 8.11
C LYS A 221 13.44 6.35 9.00
N VAL A 222 14.37 5.53 9.51
CA VAL A 222 15.49 5.96 10.34
C VAL A 222 16.78 5.39 9.77
N TYR A 223 17.83 6.21 9.69
CA TYR A 223 19.15 5.78 9.25
C TYR A 223 19.79 4.87 10.31
N GLN A 224 20.30 3.72 9.89
CA GLN A 224 20.83 2.70 10.82
C GLN A 224 22.36 2.55 10.77
N GLY A 225 23.08 3.28 9.93
CA GLY A 225 24.55 3.21 9.90
C GLY A 225 25.16 2.02 9.14
N HIS A 226 24.36 1.25 8.40
CA HIS A 226 24.80 0.03 7.71
C HIS A 226 24.54 0.06 6.20
N SER A 227 25.20 -0.85 5.46
CA SER A 227 24.90 -1.15 4.05
C SER A 227 23.51 -1.79 3.92
N TYR A 228 22.79 -1.42 2.86
CA TYR A 228 21.46 -1.95 2.53
C TYR A 228 21.59 -2.94 1.37
N VAL A 229 22.04 -4.15 1.69
CA VAL A 229 22.17 -5.25 0.73
C VAL A 229 20.95 -6.16 0.86
N ILE A 230 20.34 -6.50 -0.27
CA ILE A 230 19.24 -7.45 -0.36
C ILE A 230 19.63 -8.49 -1.40
N SER A 231 19.93 -9.70 -0.96
CA SER A 231 20.20 -10.84 -1.85
C SER A 231 19.20 -11.97 -1.60
N SER A 232 18.44 -12.35 -2.63
CA SER A 232 17.55 -13.50 -2.58
C SER A 232 17.09 -13.92 -3.98
N LYS A 233 17.03 -15.24 -4.21
CA LYS A 233 16.50 -15.83 -5.44
C LYS A 233 15.02 -16.17 -5.37
N THR A 234 14.37 -16.05 -4.22
CA THR A 234 12.97 -16.48 -4.04
C THR A 234 11.99 -15.33 -4.26
N ILE A 235 12.45 -14.09 -4.03
CA ILE A 235 11.62 -12.89 -4.08
C ILE A 235 11.17 -12.62 -5.52
N LYS A 236 9.86 -12.42 -5.69
CA LYS A 236 9.19 -12.04 -6.94
C LYS A 236 8.77 -10.57 -6.92
N LYS A 237 8.44 -10.03 -5.74
CA LYS A 237 8.05 -8.63 -5.58
C LYS A 237 8.89 -7.96 -4.49
N LEU A 238 9.53 -6.85 -4.85
CA LEU A 238 10.42 -6.10 -3.97
C LEU A 238 9.96 -4.65 -3.90
N SER A 239 9.72 -4.14 -2.69
CA SER A 239 9.38 -2.73 -2.45
C SER A 239 10.30 -2.15 -1.38
N VAL A 240 11.09 -1.15 -1.74
CA VAL A 240 12.05 -0.51 -0.83
C VAL A 240 11.81 0.99 -0.80
N THR A 241 11.65 1.55 0.41
CA THR A 241 11.42 2.99 0.61
C THR A 241 12.38 3.53 1.66
N PHE A 242 13.10 4.59 1.32
CA PHE A 242 13.91 5.39 2.24
C PHE A 242 13.21 6.73 2.51
N SER A 243 12.95 7.05 3.78
CA SER A 243 12.19 8.24 4.18
C SER A 243 12.94 9.22 5.08
N PHE A 244 14.24 9.02 5.32
CA PHE A 244 15.08 9.99 6.02
C PHE A 244 15.68 11.00 5.04
N GLY A 245 15.24 12.26 5.12
CA GLY A 245 15.74 13.36 4.28
C GLY A 245 16.91 14.15 4.88
N PHE A 246 17.57 13.65 5.93
CA PHE A 246 18.66 14.37 6.59
C PHE A 246 20.03 13.91 6.06
N VAL A 247 20.79 14.90 5.60
CA VAL A 247 22.17 14.79 5.12
C VAL A 247 23.08 14.58 6.33
N TYR A 248 23.23 13.33 6.75
CA TYR A 248 24.46 12.95 7.45
C TYR A 248 25.38 12.32 6.41
N ASP A 249 26.64 12.76 6.43
CA ASP A 249 27.76 12.49 5.54
C ASP A 249 28.18 11.01 5.52
N PHE A 250 27.24 10.11 5.25
CA PHE A 250 27.46 8.67 5.27
C PHE A 250 27.21 8.10 3.88
N SER A 251 28.27 7.58 3.26
CA SER A 251 28.15 6.74 2.07
C SER A 251 27.27 5.53 2.39
N ARG A 252 26.25 5.30 1.55
CA ARG A 252 25.33 4.18 1.68
C ARG A 252 25.54 3.24 0.52
N ILE A 253 25.99 2.03 0.81
CA ILE A 253 26.03 0.96 -0.18
C ILE A 253 24.63 0.36 -0.25
N ILE A 254 23.95 0.53 -1.38
CA ILE A 254 22.65 -0.09 -1.67
C ILE A 254 22.87 -1.10 -2.80
N SER A 255 22.48 -2.35 -2.56
CA SER A 255 22.62 -3.42 -3.56
C SER A 255 21.41 -4.36 -3.54
N PHE A 256 20.91 -4.66 -4.74
CA PHE A 256 19.80 -5.57 -4.97
C PHE A 256 20.27 -6.73 -5.86
N ASP A 257 20.59 -7.87 -5.26
CA ASP A 257 20.89 -9.12 -5.97
C ASP A 257 19.68 -10.06 -5.90
N THR A 258 18.65 -9.72 -6.67
CA THR A 258 17.35 -10.40 -6.65
C THR A 258 16.89 -10.75 -8.07
N PRO A 259 17.57 -11.72 -8.73
CA PRO A 259 17.42 -11.94 -10.18
C PRO A 259 16.03 -12.41 -10.61
N ASN A 260 15.21 -12.92 -9.69
CA ASN A 260 13.85 -13.42 -9.96
C ASN A 260 12.73 -12.41 -9.65
N VAL A 261 13.07 -11.18 -9.26
CA VAL A 261 12.08 -10.12 -9.04
C VAL A 261 11.43 -9.73 -10.37
N VAL A 262 10.11 -9.69 -10.39
CA VAL A 262 9.28 -9.31 -11.55
C VAL A 262 8.60 -7.95 -11.36
N ASP A 263 8.33 -7.53 -10.11
CA ASP A 263 7.76 -6.22 -9.77
C ASP A 263 8.65 -5.51 -8.71
N PHE A 264 9.21 -4.37 -9.09
CA PHE A 264 10.11 -3.58 -8.25
C PHE A 264 9.55 -2.19 -8.00
N TYR A 265 9.45 -1.81 -6.73
CA TYR A 265 9.17 -0.45 -6.29
C TYR A 265 10.37 0.09 -5.51
N TYR A 266 10.85 1.26 -5.90
CA TYR A 266 11.98 1.92 -5.23
C TYR A 266 11.67 3.39 -4.99
N SER A 267 11.82 3.82 -3.74
CA SER A 267 11.67 5.21 -3.36
C SER A 267 12.82 5.65 -2.46
N ASP A 268 13.42 6.81 -2.78
CA ASP A 268 14.63 7.29 -2.10
C ASP A 268 14.83 8.81 -2.24
N TYR A 269 15.54 9.38 -1.28
CA TYR A 269 16.09 10.74 -1.30
C TYR A 269 17.56 10.68 -1.68
N LEU A 270 17.90 11.10 -2.90
CA LEU A 270 19.25 10.91 -3.44
C LEU A 270 20.31 11.65 -2.62
N CYS A 271 21.33 10.89 -2.21
CA CYS A 271 22.45 11.34 -1.40
C CYS A 271 23.77 10.69 -1.87
N TRP A 272 24.05 10.65 -3.19
CA TRP A 272 25.31 10.22 -3.86
C TRP A 272 25.20 8.97 -4.75
N GLU A 273 25.43 7.76 -4.23
CA GLU A 273 25.63 6.56 -5.06
C GLU A 273 24.33 5.91 -5.56
N SER A 274 24.34 5.46 -6.82
CA SER A 274 23.26 4.64 -7.37
C SER A 274 23.22 3.27 -6.70
N PRO A 275 22.02 2.69 -6.50
CA PRO A 275 21.91 1.30 -6.11
C PRO A 275 22.47 0.37 -7.20
N GLN A 276 23.26 -0.60 -6.79
CA GLN A 276 23.69 -1.69 -7.67
C GLN A 276 22.53 -2.66 -7.87
N CYS A 277 22.15 -2.91 -9.12
CA CYS A 277 20.94 -3.69 -9.43
C CYS A 277 21.27 -4.92 -10.27
N ARG A 278 20.95 -6.10 -9.75
CA ARG A 278 20.85 -7.35 -10.50
C ARG A 278 19.43 -7.89 -10.41
N LEU A 279 18.64 -7.53 -11.42
CA LEU A 279 17.19 -7.73 -11.51
C LEU A 279 16.83 -8.40 -12.85
N ASP A 280 17.40 -9.58 -13.09
CA ASP A 280 17.43 -10.23 -14.41
C ASP A 280 16.03 -10.51 -15.01
N SER A 281 15.04 -10.81 -14.17
CA SER A 281 13.66 -11.15 -14.56
C SER A 281 12.67 -9.97 -14.51
N LEU A 282 13.17 -8.75 -14.33
CA LEU A 282 12.31 -7.60 -14.01
C LEU A 282 11.35 -7.25 -15.15
N ALA A 283 10.04 -7.33 -14.88
CA ALA A 283 9.00 -7.00 -15.84
C ALA A 283 8.41 -5.60 -15.61
N LYS A 284 8.34 -5.16 -14.35
CA LYS A 284 7.75 -3.88 -13.96
C LYS A 284 8.62 -3.15 -12.94
N ALA A 285 8.85 -1.86 -13.17
CA ALA A 285 9.53 -0.98 -12.22
C ALA A 285 8.71 0.27 -11.94
N THR A 286 8.62 0.66 -10.67
CA THR A 286 8.10 1.95 -10.22
C THR A 286 9.18 2.68 -9.44
N LEU A 287 9.54 3.87 -9.88
CA LEU A 287 10.55 4.71 -9.26
C LEU A 287 9.92 5.98 -8.69
N ASP A 288 10.18 6.25 -7.41
CA ASP A 288 9.74 7.46 -6.69
C ASP A 288 10.91 8.15 -5.95
N LEU A 289 11.70 8.89 -6.72
CA LEU A 289 12.96 9.52 -6.29
C LEU A 289 12.76 11.00 -6.00
N TYR A 290 13.42 11.48 -4.95
CA TYR A 290 13.34 12.86 -4.49
C TYR A 290 14.73 13.49 -4.36
N PHE A 291 14.80 14.80 -4.53
CA PHE A 291 15.95 15.58 -4.05
C PHE A 291 15.86 15.70 -2.52
N SER A 292 17.00 15.65 -1.83
CA SER A 292 17.06 15.93 -0.40
C SER A 292 16.62 17.37 -0.10
N ASN A 293 15.91 17.58 1.01
CA ASN A 293 15.16 18.81 1.31
C ASN A 293 16.04 20.07 1.45
N ASP A 294 17.34 19.92 1.68
CA ASP A 294 18.25 21.05 1.86
C ASP A 294 18.82 21.62 0.55
N ASP A 295 18.45 21.07 -0.62
CA ASP A 295 19.19 21.37 -1.85
C ASP A 295 18.41 21.85 -3.06
N LYS A 296 18.24 23.17 -3.14
CA LYS A 296 18.21 23.87 -4.42
C LYS A 296 19.53 24.56 -4.77
N ARG A 297 20.56 24.49 -3.90
CA ARG A 297 21.86 25.20 -4.08
C ARG A 297 23.08 24.27 -4.25
N TYR A 298 23.04 23.04 -3.76
CA TYR A 298 24.11 22.02 -3.86
C TYR A 298 23.70 20.74 -4.64
N VAL A 299 22.70 20.79 -5.54
CA VAL A 299 22.36 19.71 -6.52
C VAL A 299 23.51 19.41 -7.52
N LYS A 300 24.74 19.86 -7.23
CA LYS A 300 25.97 19.55 -7.97
C LYS A 300 26.83 18.45 -7.31
N ASN A 301 26.43 17.88 -6.17
CA ASN A 301 27.27 16.93 -5.42
C ASN A 301 27.09 15.46 -5.85
N GLY A 302 27.42 15.14 -7.10
CA GLY A 302 27.80 13.78 -7.53
C GLY A 302 26.69 12.71 -7.61
N ALA A 303 25.44 13.02 -7.28
CA ALA A 303 24.36 12.04 -7.38
C ALA A 303 24.13 11.60 -8.83
N ASP A 304 24.21 10.30 -9.09
CA ASP A 304 24.01 9.71 -10.42
C ASP A 304 23.05 8.52 -10.38
N VAL A 305 21.97 8.60 -11.17
CA VAL A 305 20.97 7.53 -11.30
C VAL A 305 21.20 6.63 -12.51
N THR A 306 22.27 6.84 -13.28
CA THR A 306 22.55 6.13 -14.53
C THR A 306 22.54 4.62 -14.32
N ASP A 307 23.18 4.10 -13.27
CA ASP A 307 23.25 2.66 -13.02
C ASP A 307 21.89 2.07 -12.62
N LEU A 308 21.11 2.77 -11.79
CA LEU A 308 19.73 2.39 -11.49
C LEU A 308 18.88 2.31 -12.76
N ILE A 309 18.94 3.34 -13.62
CA ILE A 309 18.17 3.37 -14.87
C ILE A 309 18.62 2.27 -15.84
N ASN A 310 19.92 2.00 -15.92
CA ASN A 310 20.46 0.88 -16.68
C ASN A 310 20.02 -0.48 -16.12
N GLY A 311 19.99 -0.63 -14.80
CA GLY A 311 19.57 -1.86 -14.11
C GLY A 311 18.12 -2.26 -14.41
N ILE A 312 17.25 -1.28 -14.69
CA ILE A 312 15.83 -1.52 -15.00
C ILE A 312 15.50 -1.47 -16.51
N ARG A 313 16.50 -1.40 -17.41
CA ARG A 313 16.27 -1.17 -18.85
C ARG A 313 15.41 -2.22 -19.56
N ASN A 314 15.31 -3.43 -19.00
CA ASN A 314 14.64 -4.58 -19.62
C ASN A 314 13.15 -4.69 -19.30
N VAL A 315 12.58 -3.75 -18.54
CA VAL A 315 11.18 -3.78 -18.12
C VAL A 315 10.19 -3.67 -19.28
N LYS A 316 9.01 -4.26 -19.10
CA LYS A 316 7.83 -4.09 -19.96
C LYS A 316 6.97 -2.92 -19.52
N THR A 317 6.92 -2.65 -18.22
CA THR A 317 6.17 -1.54 -17.64
C THR A 317 7.08 -0.67 -16.78
N LEU A 318 7.13 0.63 -17.08
CA LEU A 318 7.90 1.61 -16.32
C LEU A 318 6.98 2.69 -15.79
N HIS A 319 7.02 2.92 -14.48
CA HIS A 319 6.30 4.00 -13.82
C HIS A 319 7.28 4.98 -13.19
N LEU A 320 7.23 6.23 -13.66
CA LEU A 320 8.01 7.34 -13.15
C LEU A 320 7.09 8.38 -12.50
N THR A 321 7.29 8.62 -11.20
CA THR A 321 6.59 9.73 -10.53
C THR A 321 7.12 11.08 -11.02
N SER A 322 6.38 12.16 -10.71
CA SER A 322 6.80 13.50 -11.10
C SER A 322 8.14 13.91 -10.49
N SER A 323 8.44 13.44 -9.28
CA SER A 323 9.72 13.72 -8.60
C SER A 323 10.85 12.97 -9.30
N THR A 324 10.64 11.70 -9.64
CA THR A 324 11.61 10.89 -10.40
C THR A 324 11.97 11.50 -11.75
N VAL A 325 10.99 12.04 -12.48
CA VAL A 325 11.24 12.69 -13.77
C VAL A 325 12.18 13.89 -13.62
N GLU A 326 12.02 14.69 -12.55
CA GLU A 326 12.91 15.82 -12.28
C GLU A 326 14.31 15.34 -11.89
N VAL A 327 14.40 14.27 -11.09
CA VAL A 327 15.66 13.63 -10.73
C VAL A 327 16.42 13.12 -11.95
N ILE A 328 15.78 12.34 -12.83
CA ILE A 328 16.43 11.78 -14.02
C ILE A 328 16.94 12.89 -14.95
N LEU A 329 16.22 14.01 -15.06
CA LEU A 329 16.64 15.14 -15.90
C LEU A 329 17.95 15.78 -15.44
N VAL A 330 18.24 15.73 -14.13
CA VAL A 330 19.39 16.41 -13.53
C VAL A 330 20.53 15.45 -13.24
N CYS A 331 20.22 14.22 -12.82
CA CYS A 331 21.18 13.26 -12.26
C CYS A 331 21.46 12.04 -13.14
N CYS A 332 20.93 11.95 -14.36
CA CYS A 332 21.24 10.84 -15.28
C CYS A 332 22.31 11.25 -16.28
N ASN A 333 23.58 11.22 -15.84
CA ASN A 333 24.70 11.77 -16.63
C ASN A 333 25.09 10.87 -17.81
N GLY A 334 25.01 9.55 -17.66
CA GLY A 334 25.31 8.60 -18.74
C GLY A 334 24.22 8.49 -19.82
N GLY A 335 23.13 9.26 -19.67
CA GLY A 335 22.00 9.24 -20.57
C GLY A 335 21.09 8.02 -20.38
N LEU A 336 19.96 8.05 -21.08
CA LEU A 336 18.95 6.99 -21.01
C LEU A 336 19.38 5.76 -21.84
N PRO A 337 19.23 4.53 -21.31
CA PRO A 337 19.42 3.31 -22.08
C PRO A 337 18.32 3.15 -23.14
N MET A 338 18.53 2.19 -24.04
CA MET A 338 17.47 1.69 -24.92
C MET A 338 16.55 0.77 -24.12
N PHE A 339 15.27 1.12 -24.05
CA PHE A 339 14.21 0.34 -23.42
C PHE A 339 13.51 -0.52 -24.48
N ASN A 340 14.21 -1.53 -25.00
CA ASN A 340 13.73 -2.35 -26.10
C ASN A 340 12.47 -3.17 -25.76
N ASN A 341 12.25 -3.48 -24.48
CA ASN A 341 11.12 -4.28 -24.02
C ASN A 341 9.95 -3.45 -23.50
N LEU A 342 10.10 -2.12 -23.40
CA LEU A 342 9.11 -1.26 -22.77
C LEU A 342 7.87 -1.14 -23.66
N VAL A 343 6.74 -1.59 -23.12
CA VAL A 343 5.41 -1.56 -23.76
C VAL A 343 4.53 -0.49 -23.12
N ASP A 344 4.58 -0.38 -21.79
CA ASP A 344 3.73 0.53 -21.01
C ASP A 344 4.56 1.55 -20.23
N LEU A 345 4.39 2.84 -20.53
CA LEU A 345 5.03 3.93 -19.78
C LEU A 345 3.97 4.71 -19.01
N VAL A 346 4.12 4.76 -17.69
CA VAL A 346 3.38 5.67 -16.81
C VAL A 346 4.28 6.85 -16.45
N PHE A 347 3.88 8.05 -16.89
CA PHE A 347 4.68 9.25 -16.84
C PHE A 347 3.90 10.40 -16.20
N SER A 348 4.46 10.94 -15.12
CA SER A 348 3.97 12.16 -14.48
C SER A 348 5.04 13.24 -14.49
N SER A 349 4.67 14.50 -14.70
CA SER A 349 5.64 15.61 -14.68
C SER A 349 4.98 16.95 -14.36
N LYS A 350 5.72 17.87 -13.74
CA LYS A 350 5.28 19.24 -13.42
C LYS A 350 5.73 20.34 -14.39
N LYS A 351 6.89 20.18 -15.04
CA LYS A 351 7.51 21.25 -15.87
C LYS A 351 8.30 20.70 -17.06
N GLU A 352 9.62 20.70 -16.97
CA GLU A 352 10.54 20.43 -18.08
C GLU A 352 10.57 18.94 -18.47
N GLY A 353 10.10 18.04 -17.59
CA GLY A 353 9.90 16.62 -17.91
C GLY A 353 9.09 16.40 -19.18
N TRP A 354 8.06 17.20 -19.41
CA TRP A 354 7.22 17.13 -20.60
C TRP A 354 7.96 17.49 -21.90
N LYS A 355 8.91 18.43 -21.84
CA LYS A 355 9.63 18.90 -23.04
C LYS A 355 10.92 18.14 -23.30
N LEU A 356 11.59 17.73 -22.23
CA LEU A 356 12.94 17.21 -22.29
C LEU A 356 12.94 15.68 -22.12
N LEU A 357 12.34 15.17 -21.04
CA LEU A 357 12.47 13.74 -20.71
C LEU A 357 11.52 12.87 -21.53
N LEU A 358 10.23 13.23 -21.61
CA LEU A 358 9.26 12.41 -22.32
C LEU A 358 9.66 12.17 -23.79
N PRO A 359 10.07 13.18 -24.59
CA PRO A 359 10.52 12.92 -25.96
C PRO A 359 11.73 11.99 -26.04
N ARG A 360 12.68 12.11 -25.11
CA ARG A 360 13.87 11.24 -25.05
C ARG A 360 13.50 9.80 -24.69
N LEU A 361 12.60 9.61 -23.72
CA LEU A 361 12.09 8.28 -23.37
C LEU A 361 11.36 7.63 -24.55
N LEU A 362 10.48 8.38 -25.24
CA LEU A 362 9.78 7.87 -26.42
C LEU A 362 10.75 7.49 -27.55
N GLN A 363 11.83 8.26 -27.76
CA GLN A 363 12.87 7.92 -28.74
C GLN A 363 13.66 6.66 -28.36
N ARG A 364 13.86 6.43 -27.06
CA ARG A 364 14.59 5.27 -26.52
C ARG A 364 13.70 4.04 -26.29
N SER A 365 12.41 4.11 -26.60
CA SER A 365 11.42 3.05 -26.35
C SER A 365 10.68 2.66 -27.63
N PRO A 366 11.33 1.94 -28.57
CA PRO A 366 10.77 1.70 -29.91
C PRO A 366 9.48 0.87 -29.92
N ASN A 367 9.28 0.02 -28.90
CA ASN A 367 8.16 -0.92 -28.83
C ASN A 367 7.00 -0.45 -27.94
N ILE A 368 7.01 0.82 -27.52
CA ILE A 368 5.98 1.38 -26.65
C ILE A 368 4.60 1.35 -27.34
N LYS A 369 3.58 0.86 -26.63
CA LYS A 369 2.19 0.77 -27.10
C LYS A 369 1.24 1.62 -26.25
N THR A 370 1.46 1.63 -24.93
CA THR A 370 0.63 2.36 -23.99
C THR A 370 1.40 3.51 -23.36
N LEU A 371 0.80 4.70 -23.41
CA LEU A 371 1.29 5.87 -22.69
C LEU A 371 0.23 6.32 -21.68
N VAL A 372 0.58 6.32 -20.39
CA VAL A 372 -0.26 6.82 -19.31
C VAL A 372 0.34 8.11 -18.78
N LEU A 373 -0.43 9.19 -18.81
CA LEU A 373 0.02 10.55 -18.55
C LEU A 373 -0.75 11.16 -17.37
N SER A 374 -0.04 11.82 -16.46
CA SER A 374 -0.65 12.63 -15.39
C SER A 374 0.07 13.96 -15.18
N GLY A 375 -0.68 14.99 -14.77
CA GLY A 375 -0.13 16.32 -14.50
C GLY A 375 -0.05 17.25 -15.73
N LEU A 376 -0.97 17.09 -16.70
CA LEU A 376 -1.03 17.97 -17.88
C LEU A 376 -1.41 19.42 -17.54
N ASP A 377 -2.15 19.62 -16.45
CA ASP A 377 -2.54 20.91 -15.88
C ASP A 377 -1.33 21.81 -15.58
N SER A 378 -0.24 21.20 -15.10
CA SER A 378 1.01 21.88 -14.77
C SER A 378 1.87 22.25 -15.99
N PHE A 379 1.55 21.73 -17.17
CA PHE A 379 2.36 21.92 -18.38
C PHE A 379 1.95 23.19 -19.16
N PRO A 380 2.77 24.25 -19.19
CA PRO A 380 2.33 25.54 -19.74
C PRO A 380 2.21 25.54 -21.27
N CYS A 381 0.98 25.75 -21.77
CA CYS A 381 0.65 26.01 -23.18
C CYS A 381 1.03 27.45 -23.60
N ARG A 382 2.32 27.78 -23.68
CA ARG A 382 2.79 29.01 -24.36
C ARG A 382 3.32 28.68 -25.76
N ARG A 383 3.26 29.64 -26.70
CA ARG A 383 3.64 29.47 -28.12
C ARG A 383 4.90 28.59 -28.24
N HIS A 384 4.77 27.45 -28.94
CA HIS A 384 5.82 26.46 -29.23
C HIS A 384 6.31 25.53 -28.10
N ARG A 385 5.56 25.35 -27.00
CA ARG A 385 5.92 24.41 -25.92
C ARG A 385 5.07 23.13 -25.88
N PHE A 386 4.85 22.48 -27.02
CA PHE A 386 4.27 21.14 -26.98
C PHE A 386 5.37 20.09 -26.83
N THR A 387 5.04 18.95 -26.22
CA THR A 387 5.93 17.79 -26.18
C THR A 387 6.22 17.32 -27.61
N ARG A 388 7.49 17.16 -27.94
CA ARG A 388 7.90 16.57 -29.22
C ARG A 388 7.57 15.07 -29.21
N ILE A 389 6.75 14.64 -30.16
CA ILE A 389 6.40 13.22 -30.36
C ILE A 389 7.23 12.69 -31.54
N PRO A 390 7.90 11.53 -31.42
CA PRO A 390 8.60 10.90 -32.55
C PRO A 390 7.63 10.53 -33.67
N LEU A 391 8.00 10.78 -34.93
CA LEU A 391 7.12 10.55 -36.10
C LEU A 391 6.69 9.09 -36.23
N ASN A 392 7.58 8.14 -35.96
CA ASN A 392 7.33 6.71 -36.12
C ASN A 392 6.87 6.02 -34.82
N ASN A 393 6.21 6.76 -33.92
CA ASN A 393 5.72 6.19 -32.68
C ASN A 393 4.64 5.13 -32.93
N GLN A 394 4.68 4.05 -32.17
CA GLN A 394 3.77 2.89 -32.29
C GLN A 394 2.69 2.88 -31.20
N ILE A 395 2.44 4.03 -30.58
CA ILE A 395 1.53 4.18 -29.46
C ILE A 395 0.09 4.07 -29.99
N ASN A 396 -0.64 3.06 -29.51
CA ASN A 396 -2.03 2.84 -29.87
C ASN A 396 -3.00 3.14 -28.71
N MET A 397 -2.50 3.22 -27.48
CA MET A 397 -3.29 3.52 -26.28
C MET A 397 -2.71 4.72 -25.53
N LEU A 398 -3.53 5.74 -25.32
CA LEU A 398 -3.20 6.90 -24.50
C LEU A 398 -4.19 7.02 -23.33
N ARG A 399 -3.68 7.03 -22.09
CA ARG A 399 -4.48 7.25 -20.89
C ARG A 399 -4.10 8.58 -20.26
N ILE A 400 -5.06 9.46 -20.05
CA ILE A 400 -4.90 10.73 -19.35
C ILE A 400 -5.53 10.60 -17.97
N MET A 401 -4.72 10.71 -16.93
CA MET A 401 -5.15 10.56 -15.54
C MET A 401 -5.34 11.92 -14.88
N LYS A 402 -6.33 12.03 -13.99
CA LYS A 402 -6.64 13.23 -13.19
C LYS A 402 -6.94 14.47 -14.04
N TYR A 403 -7.71 14.29 -15.12
CA TYR A 403 -8.08 15.38 -16.03
C TYR A 403 -9.03 16.36 -15.34
N GLN A 404 -8.65 17.65 -15.32
CA GLN A 404 -9.41 18.72 -14.67
C GLN A 404 -10.32 19.48 -15.65
N GLY A 405 -10.06 19.36 -16.96
CA GLY A 405 -10.80 20.07 -18.00
C GLY A 405 -10.23 21.45 -18.31
N TYR A 406 -8.98 21.75 -17.94
CA TYR A 406 -8.40 23.04 -18.26
C TYR A 406 -8.13 23.19 -19.76
N ALA A 407 -8.27 24.41 -20.28
CA ALA A 407 -8.01 24.71 -21.69
C ALA A 407 -6.57 24.36 -22.13
N SER A 408 -5.60 24.38 -21.21
CA SER A 408 -4.23 23.90 -21.46
C SER A 408 -4.19 22.39 -21.67
N GLU A 409 -4.87 21.61 -20.84
CA GLU A 409 -4.93 20.16 -20.97
C GLU A 409 -5.60 19.74 -22.29
N LEU A 410 -6.71 20.39 -22.64
CA LEU A 410 -7.41 20.15 -23.91
C LEU A 410 -6.51 20.41 -25.12
N LYS A 411 -5.69 21.47 -25.08
CA LYS A 411 -4.69 21.77 -26.13
C LYS A 411 -3.60 20.69 -26.22
N HIS A 412 -3.16 20.15 -25.09
CA HIS A 412 -2.17 19.06 -25.09
C HIS A 412 -2.75 17.77 -25.66
N ILE A 413 -3.98 17.41 -25.26
CA ILE A 413 -4.69 16.25 -25.83
C ILE A 413 -4.83 16.43 -27.34
N ARG A 414 -5.32 17.59 -27.81
CA ARG A 414 -5.38 17.90 -29.24
C ARG A 414 -4.03 17.72 -29.93
N HIS A 415 -2.95 18.18 -29.33
CA HIS A 415 -1.60 18.01 -29.89
C HIS A 415 -1.20 16.54 -30.01
N PHE A 416 -1.48 15.71 -29.00
CA PHE A 416 -1.22 14.27 -29.06
C PHE A 416 -2.05 13.59 -30.16
N LEU A 417 -3.34 13.89 -30.25
CA LEU A 417 -4.25 13.34 -31.27
C LEU A 417 -3.78 13.67 -32.70
N LEU A 418 -3.20 14.84 -32.91
CA LEU A 418 -2.66 15.28 -34.20
C LEU A 418 -1.27 14.71 -34.53
N LYS A 419 -0.54 14.15 -33.55
CA LYS A 419 0.85 13.70 -33.72
C LYS A 419 1.07 12.20 -33.53
N MET A 420 0.12 11.49 -32.97
CA MET A 420 0.18 10.04 -32.77
C MET A 420 -0.77 9.35 -33.76
N GLU A 421 -0.26 9.03 -34.94
CA GLU A 421 -1.04 8.48 -36.06
C GLU A 421 -1.56 7.05 -35.79
N CYS A 422 -0.87 6.30 -34.92
CA CYS A 422 -1.23 4.93 -34.55
C CYS A 422 -2.28 4.82 -33.44
N LEU A 423 -2.79 5.94 -32.89
CA LEU A 423 -3.73 5.90 -31.76
C LEU A 423 -5.04 5.20 -32.11
N GLU A 424 -5.42 4.20 -31.33
CA GLU A 424 -6.70 3.50 -31.46
C GLU A 424 -7.63 3.85 -30.30
N VAL A 425 -7.08 4.04 -29.10
CA VAL A 425 -7.88 4.31 -27.89
C VAL A 425 -7.27 5.44 -27.07
N VAL A 426 -8.12 6.39 -26.69
CA VAL A 426 -7.80 7.43 -25.71
C VAL A 426 -8.77 7.31 -24.55
N GLN A 427 -8.22 7.12 -23.34
CA GLN A 427 -8.99 7.07 -22.11
C GLN A 427 -8.69 8.29 -21.26
N VAL A 428 -9.70 9.08 -20.92
CA VAL A 428 -9.57 10.28 -20.09
C VAL A 428 -10.29 10.03 -18.77
N TYR A 429 -9.52 9.92 -17.69
CA TYR A 429 -10.04 9.73 -16.34
C TYR A 429 -10.20 11.10 -15.68
N VAL A 430 -11.45 11.52 -15.50
CA VAL A 430 -11.76 12.81 -14.85
C VAL A 430 -11.55 12.72 -13.35
N VAL A 431 -11.34 13.87 -12.69
CA VAL A 431 -11.25 13.89 -11.24
C VAL A 431 -12.58 13.48 -10.59
N PRO A 432 -12.57 12.73 -9.46
CA PRO A 432 -13.80 12.25 -8.82
C PRO A 432 -14.76 13.36 -8.35
N THR A 433 -14.24 14.57 -8.16
CA THR A 433 -14.99 15.73 -7.67
C THR A 433 -15.71 16.48 -8.80
N MET A 434 -15.64 16.00 -10.04
CA MET A 434 -16.26 16.65 -11.19
C MET A 434 -17.76 16.33 -11.26
N ASP A 435 -18.57 17.37 -11.46
CA ASP A 435 -20.02 17.26 -11.63
C ASP A 435 -20.40 16.72 -13.01
N ASP A 436 -21.52 16.01 -13.08
CA ASP A 436 -22.00 15.35 -14.31
C ASP A 436 -22.21 16.31 -15.50
N PRO A 437 -22.76 17.54 -15.32
CA PRO A 437 -22.92 18.48 -16.44
C PRO A 437 -21.57 18.87 -17.05
N LYS A 438 -20.57 19.16 -16.20
CA LYS A 438 -19.22 19.49 -16.65
C LYS A 438 -18.53 18.30 -17.31
N LYS A 439 -18.71 17.09 -16.76
CA LYS A 439 -18.20 15.85 -17.36
C LYS A 439 -18.77 15.63 -18.76
N LYS A 440 -20.07 15.85 -18.94
CA LYS A 440 -20.73 15.77 -20.25
C LYS A 440 -20.16 16.78 -21.24
N GLN A 441 -20.05 18.05 -20.84
CA GLN A 441 -19.48 19.11 -21.69
C GLN A 441 -18.05 18.77 -22.12
N LEU A 442 -17.19 18.35 -21.20
CA LEU A 442 -15.80 17.97 -21.52
C LEU A 442 -15.74 16.76 -22.45
N THR A 443 -16.65 15.81 -22.31
CA THR A 443 -16.76 14.66 -23.21
C THR A 443 -17.08 15.12 -24.63
N GLU A 444 -18.04 16.03 -24.79
CA GLU A 444 -18.36 16.62 -26.10
C GLU A 444 -17.18 17.40 -26.70
N ASP A 445 -16.47 18.17 -25.87
CA ASP A 445 -15.30 18.95 -26.32
C ASP A 445 -14.15 18.05 -26.78
N LEU A 446 -13.92 16.93 -26.09
CA LEU A 446 -12.91 15.93 -26.46
C LEU A 446 -13.26 15.20 -27.76
N LEU A 447 -14.52 14.84 -27.95
CA LEU A 447 -15.00 14.16 -29.17
C LEU A 447 -14.94 15.05 -30.42
N LYS A 448 -14.98 16.38 -30.25
CA LYS A 448 -14.85 17.35 -31.35
C LYS A 448 -13.39 17.61 -31.77
N LEU A 449 -12.40 17.07 -31.06
CA LEU A 449 -10.99 17.31 -31.38
C LEU A 449 -10.58 16.62 -32.69
N PRO A 450 -9.80 17.30 -33.55
CA PRO A 450 -9.25 16.65 -34.74
C PRO A 450 -8.18 15.63 -34.33
N ALA A 451 -8.17 14.50 -35.03
CA ALA A 451 -7.21 13.42 -34.82
C ALA A 451 -6.57 12.99 -36.14
N ALA A 452 -5.31 12.57 -36.10
CA ALA A 452 -4.62 12.01 -37.25
C ALA A 452 -5.02 10.56 -37.52
N SER A 453 -5.38 9.80 -36.48
CA SER A 453 -5.82 8.41 -36.61
C SER A 453 -7.30 8.32 -37.00
N SER A 454 -7.60 7.49 -38.00
CA SER A 454 -8.97 7.17 -38.43
C SER A 454 -9.66 6.11 -37.56
N LYS A 455 -8.91 5.37 -36.73
CA LYS A 455 -9.43 4.28 -35.88
C LYS A 455 -9.73 4.71 -34.44
N LEU A 456 -9.55 5.99 -34.14
CA LEU A 456 -9.56 6.52 -32.79
C LEU A 456 -10.92 6.37 -32.09
N LYS A 457 -10.90 5.85 -30.86
CA LYS A 457 -12.01 5.86 -29.91
C LYS A 457 -11.62 6.62 -28.66
N ILE A 458 -12.41 7.64 -28.30
CA ILE A 458 -12.22 8.42 -27.07
C ILE A 458 -13.24 7.97 -26.03
N GLN A 459 -12.77 7.63 -24.84
CA GLN A 459 -13.57 7.21 -23.69
C GLN A 459 -13.29 8.17 -22.52
N VAL A 460 -14.34 8.71 -21.91
CA VAL A 460 -14.23 9.54 -20.71
C VAL A 460 -14.81 8.75 -19.53
N MET A 461 -13.99 8.50 -18.51
CA MET A 461 -14.32 7.67 -17.35
C MET A 461 -14.38 8.48 -16.07
#